data_AF-A0A916H1K6-F1
#
_entry.id   AF-A0A916H1K6-F1
#
_cell.length_a   1.000
_cell.length_b   1.000
_cell.length_c   1.000
_cell.angle_alpha   90.00
_cell.angle_beta   90.00
_cell.angle_gamma   90.00
#
_symmetry.space_group_name_H-M   'P 1'
#
loop_
_entity.id
_entity.type
_entity.pdbx_description
1 polymer ?
#
loop_
_entity_poly.entity_id
_entity_poly.type
_entity_poly.pdbx_seq_one_letter_code
_entity_poly.pdbx_strand_id
1 'polypeptide(L)'
;MPALSRFHARLQEQQENHAQPDNPGQVLIPLARDVIAKALGKPGVAVEEHLPWLQEAGATFVTLTQNLQLRGCIGSLQAHRPLLQDIKANAYAAAFHDPRFSPLQADELDETGIEVSLLSTMQPLQFRDEQHALAQLRAGLDGVVLEFGVHRSTFLPQVWEQLPEVHGFMARLKQKAGLPTAFWHEEIRLYRYTVQKFRESESGRQAASGSEAAVS
;
A
#
# COMPACT_ATOMS: atom_id res chain seq x y z
N MET A 1 15.36 -38.93 22.43
CA MET A 1 15.67 -37.99 21.33
C MET A 1 14.80 -36.71 21.44
N PRO A 2 15.05 -35.79 22.39
CA PRO A 2 14.20 -34.60 22.60
C PRO A 2 14.68 -33.34 21.85
N ALA A 3 15.92 -33.33 21.34
CA ALA A 3 16.56 -32.13 20.78
C ALA A 3 16.06 -31.74 19.37
N LEU A 4 15.67 -32.71 18.55
CA LEU A 4 15.14 -32.48 17.19
C LEU A 4 13.76 -31.80 17.22
N SER A 5 12.94 -32.08 18.23
CA SER A 5 11.60 -31.50 18.41
C SER A 5 11.65 -30.01 18.75
N ARG A 6 12.61 -29.58 19.57
CA ARG A 6 12.82 -28.16 19.90
C ARG A 6 13.37 -27.34 18.73
N PHE A 7 14.12 -27.94 17.81
CA PHE A 7 14.66 -27.24 16.65
C PHE A 7 13.57 -26.93 15.62
N HIS A 8 12.66 -27.89 15.37
CA HIS A 8 11.50 -27.66 14.49
C HIS A 8 10.49 -26.68 15.10
N ALA A 9 10.23 -26.76 16.41
CA ALA A 9 9.36 -25.80 17.10
C ALA A 9 9.88 -24.36 17.01
N ARG A 10 11.20 -24.16 17.17
CA ARG A 10 11.83 -22.83 17.06
C ARG A 10 11.84 -22.30 15.63
N LEU A 11 11.92 -23.17 14.63
CA LEU A 11 11.78 -22.79 13.22
C LEU A 11 10.33 -22.45 12.86
N GLN A 12 9.35 -23.15 13.42
CA GLN A 12 7.93 -22.84 13.25
C GLN A 12 7.55 -21.52 13.95
N GLU A 13 7.98 -21.30 15.20
CA GLU A 13 7.79 -20.01 15.91
C GLU A 13 8.48 -18.85 15.18
N GLN A 14 9.66 -19.08 14.58
CA GLN A 14 10.30 -18.05 13.77
C GLN A 14 9.57 -17.83 12.43
N GLN A 15 9.05 -18.85 11.77
CA GLN A 15 8.26 -18.68 10.55
C GLN A 15 6.91 -17.98 10.82
N GLU A 16 6.27 -18.24 11.96
CA GLU A 16 5.04 -17.57 12.38
C GLU A 16 5.28 -16.09 12.75
N ASN A 17 6.42 -15.75 13.35
CA ASN A 17 6.77 -14.35 13.67
C ASN A 17 7.14 -13.48 12.45
N HIS A 18 7.50 -14.07 11.32
CA HIS A 18 7.81 -13.33 10.08
C HIS A 18 6.60 -13.24 9.13
N ALA A 19 5.56 -14.04 9.37
CA ALA A 19 4.36 -14.00 8.56
C ALA A 19 3.57 -12.72 8.87
N GLN A 20 3.19 -12.02 7.81
CA GLN A 20 2.24 -10.92 7.90
C GLN A 20 0.92 -11.44 8.51
N PRO A 21 0.31 -10.73 9.48
CA PRO A 21 -0.90 -11.21 10.16
C PRO A 21 -2.07 -11.35 9.19
N ASP A 22 -3.07 -12.17 9.54
CA ASP A 22 -4.28 -12.41 8.74
C ASP A 22 -5.01 -11.11 8.34
N ASN A 23 -4.92 -10.08 9.19
CA ASN A 23 -5.43 -8.74 8.91
C ASN A 23 -4.40 -7.65 9.27
N PRO A 24 -3.50 -7.29 8.34
CA PRO A 24 -2.50 -6.22 8.52
C PRO A 24 -3.13 -4.87 8.84
N GLY A 25 -4.36 -4.64 8.39
CA GLY A 25 -5.11 -3.40 8.61
C GLY A 25 -5.24 -3.04 10.09
N GLN A 26 -5.28 -4.02 10.99
CA GLN A 26 -5.34 -3.77 12.44
C GLN A 26 -4.09 -3.05 12.98
N VAL A 27 -2.96 -3.13 12.28
CA VAL A 27 -1.72 -2.45 12.64
C VAL A 27 -1.47 -1.24 11.74
N LEU A 28 -1.62 -1.41 10.42
CA LEU A 28 -1.29 -0.36 9.45
C LEU A 28 -2.16 0.89 9.61
N ILE A 29 -3.45 0.72 9.91
CA ILE A 29 -4.37 1.85 10.03
C ILE A 29 -4.07 2.69 11.29
N PRO A 30 -4.00 2.10 12.51
CA PRO A 30 -3.56 2.85 13.69
C PRO A 30 -2.19 3.49 13.53
N LEU A 31 -1.24 2.82 12.84
CA LEU A 31 0.08 3.36 12.59
C LEU A 31 0.04 4.64 11.75
N ALA A 32 -0.73 4.64 10.66
CA ALA A 32 -0.93 5.83 9.84
C ALA A 32 -1.61 6.96 10.63
N ARG A 33 -2.62 6.64 11.44
CA ARG A 33 -3.30 7.62 12.30
C ARG A 33 -2.36 8.24 13.33
N ASP A 34 -1.58 7.41 14.03
CA ASP A 34 -0.66 7.84 15.07
C ASP A 34 0.37 8.84 14.54
N VAL A 35 0.91 8.60 13.34
CA VAL A 35 1.85 9.52 12.67
C VAL A 35 1.23 10.90 12.46
N ILE A 36 0.00 10.95 11.95
CA ILE A 36 -0.71 12.20 11.65
C ILE A 36 -1.09 12.90 12.96
N ALA A 37 -1.59 12.16 13.95
CA ALA A 37 -1.94 12.69 15.27
C ALA A 37 -0.75 13.35 15.97
N LYS A 38 0.40 12.65 16.02
CA LYS A 38 1.64 13.19 16.60
C LYS A 38 2.12 14.45 15.88
N ALA A 39 2.04 14.49 14.55
CA ALA A 39 2.42 15.66 13.76
C ALA A 39 1.50 16.87 14.02
N LEU A 40 0.24 16.64 14.39
CA LEU A 40 -0.74 17.65 14.77
C LEU A 40 -0.72 18.01 16.26
N GLY A 41 0.17 17.42 17.05
CA GLY A 41 0.23 17.64 18.50
C GLY A 41 -0.94 17.01 19.28
N LYS A 42 -1.67 16.07 18.68
CA LYS A 42 -2.72 15.29 19.34
C LYS A 42 -2.13 14.05 20.03
N PRO A 43 -2.84 13.47 21.02
CA PRO A 43 -2.47 12.18 21.58
C PRO A 43 -2.33 11.12 20.48
N GLY A 44 -1.21 10.39 20.50
CA GLY A 44 -0.96 9.29 19.59
C GLY A 44 -1.76 8.03 19.96
N VAL A 45 -1.70 7.03 19.09
CA VAL A 45 -2.23 5.69 19.36
C VAL A 45 -1.03 4.78 19.63
N ALA A 46 -1.10 3.98 20.70
CA ALA A 46 -0.07 2.97 20.94
C ALA A 46 -0.15 1.89 19.86
N VAL A 47 0.91 1.75 19.07
CA VAL A 47 1.02 0.75 18.00
C VAL A 47 2.29 -0.05 18.19
N GLU A 48 2.19 -1.38 18.07
CA GLU A 48 3.36 -2.25 18.07
C GLU A 48 4.10 -2.10 16.73
N GLU A 49 5.32 -1.57 16.78
CA GLU A 49 6.14 -1.32 15.60
C GLU A 49 7.23 -2.36 15.39
N HIS A 50 7.58 -3.14 16.42
CA HIS A 50 8.66 -4.13 16.38
C HIS A 50 8.22 -5.48 15.79
N LEU A 51 7.27 -5.44 14.86
CA LEU A 51 6.82 -6.63 14.14
C LEU A 51 7.78 -6.91 12.98
N PRO A 52 8.31 -8.13 12.84
CA PRO A 52 9.30 -8.44 11.79
C PRO A 52 8.81 -8.11 10.37
N TRP A 53 7.54 -8.40 10.04
CA TRP A 53 6.97 -8.12 8.71
C TRP A 53 6.88 -6.61 8.38
N LEU A 54 6.92 -5.72 9.39
CA LEU A 54 7.00 -4.27 9.16
C LEU A 54 8.43 -3.80 8.79
N GLN A 55 9.44 -4.62 9.09
CA GLN A 55 10.83 -4.32 8.78
C GLN A 55 11.23 -4.78 7.38
N GLU A 56 10.45 -5.68 6.79
CA GLU A 56 10.60 -6.10 5.41
C GLU A 56 10.25 -4.98 4.42
N ALA A 57 10.83 -5.05 3.22
CA ALA A 57 10.53 -4.07 2.18
C ALA A 57 9.05 -4.13 1.78
N GLY A 58 8.37 -2.99 1.82
CA GLY A 58 6.95 -2.89 1.46
C GLY A 58 6.61 -1.54 0.85
N ALA A 59 5.46 -1.47 0.16
CA ALA A 59 4.98 -0.26 -0.47
C ALA A 59 3.51 -0.04 -0.15
N THR A 60 3.16 1.19 0.21
CA THR A 60 1.81 1.57 0.60
C THR A 60 1.35 2.82 -0.11
N PHE A 61 0.03 2.96 -0.26
CA PHE A 61 -0.62 4.26 -0.43
C PHE A 61 -1.46 4.53 0.82
N VAL A 62 -1.32 5.73 1.37
CA VAL A 62 -2.20 6.24 2.43
C VAL A 62 -3.14 7.25 1.80
N THR A 63 -4.44 7.01 1.96
CA THR A 63 -5.51 7.87 1.45
C THR A 63 -6.32 8.40 2.61
N LEU A 64 -6.50 9.72 2.63
CA LEU A 64 -7.32 10.44 3.57
C LEU A 64 -8.62 10.85 2.89
N THR A 65 -9.72 10.72 3.61
CA THR A 65 -11.05 11.11 3.12
C THR A 65 -11.81 11.89 4.18
N GLN A 66 -12.64 12.84 3.76
CA GLN A 66 -13.60 13.56 4.61
C GLN A 66 -14.93 13.61 3.88
N ASN A 67 -16.04 13.29 4.56
CA ASN A 67 -17.37 13.23 3.93
C ASN A 67 -17.39 12.41 2.62
N LEU A 68 -16.68 11.26 2.63
CA LEU A 68 -16.48 10.36 1.48
C LEU A 68 -15.74 10.99 0.28
N GLN A 69 -15.19 12.19 0.42
CA GLN A 69 -14.38 12.87 -0.59
C GLN A 69 -12.89 12.73 -0.28
N LEU A 70 -12.06 12.73 -1.33
CA LEU A 70 -10.60 12.67 -1.19
C LEU A 70 -10.05 13.93 -0.52
N ARG A 71 -9.24 13.75 0.53
CA ARG A 71 -8.58 14.83 1.30
C ARG A 71 -7.05 14.82 1.21
N GLY A 72 -6.49 13.71 0.75
CA GLY A 72 -5.06 13.52 0.49
C GLY A 72 -4.78 12.09 0.07
N CYS A 73 -3.81 11.85 -0.81
CA CYS A 73 -3.35 10.51 -1.15
C CYS A 73 -1.90 10.55 -1.64
N ILE A 74 -1.01 9.88 -0.91
CA ILE A 74 0.39 9.72 -1.25
C ILE A 74 0.78 8.26 -1.05
N GLY A 75 1.67 7.76 -1.90
CA GLY A 75 2.16 6.40 -1.79
C GLY A 75 3.39 6.09 -2.61
N SER A 76 3.94 4.92 -2.33
CA SER A 76 5.07 4.32 -3.05
C SER A 76 4.57 3.24 -4.00
N LEU A 77 5.15 3.19 -5.19
CA LEU A 77 4.87 2.14 -6.18
C LEU A 77 5.85 0.95 -6.09
N GLN A 78 6.96 1.11 -5.37
CA GLN A 78 7.99 0.09 -5.20
C GLN A 78 8.35 -0.04 -3.73
N ALA A 79 8.56 -1.28 -3.30
CA ALA A 79 9.06 -1.63 -1.98
C ALA A 79 10.57 -1.31 -1.90
N HIS A 80 10.90 -0.04 -1.74
CA HIS A 80 12.28 0.46 -1.73
C HIS A 80 12.82 0.76 -0.32
N ARG A 81 11.98 0.60 0.71
CA ARG A 81 12.30 0.81 2.13
C ARG A 81 11.44 -0.13 2.99
N PRO A 82 11.78 -0.31 4.29
CA PRO A 82 10.94 -1.06 5.22
C PRO A 82 9.50 -0.55 5.24
N LEU A 83 8.53 -1.46 5.32
CA LEU A 83 7.10 -1.14 5.30
C LEU A 83 6.72 -0.11 6.39
N LEU A 84 7.29 -0.23 7.59
CA LEU A 84 7.14 0.74 8.68
C LEU A 84 7.52 2.16 8.25
N GLN A 85 8.66 2.30 7.58
CA GLN A 85 9.14 3.61 7.13
C GLN A 85 8.29 4.15 5.97
N ASP A 86 7.84 3.25 5.09
CA ASP A 86 7.01 3.60 3.94
C ASP A 86 5.66 4.17 4.37
N ILE A 87 4.94 3.46 5.23
CA ILE A 87 3.63 3.91 5.73
C ILE A 87 3.73 5.20 6.54
N LYS A 88 4.77 5.35 7.38
CA LYS A 88 4.99 6.58 8.15
C LYS A 88 5.22 7.78 7.22
N ALA A 89 6.11 7.62 6.23
CA ALA A 89 6.39 8.68 5.28
C ALA A 89 5.15 9.05 4.45
N ASN A 90 4.41 8.05 3.97
CA ASN A 90 3.25 8.25 3.13
C ASN A 90 2.05 8.80 3.90
N ALA A 91 1.84 8.41 5.16
CA ALA A 91 0.79 8.99 6.02
C ALA A 91 1.03 10.48 6.29
N TYR A 92 2.26 10.84 6.67
CA TYR A 92 2.64 12.24 6.86
C TYR A 92 2.47 13.03 5.56
N ALA A 93 2.99 12.52 4.45
CA ALA A 93 2.90 13.21 3.18
C ALA A 93 1.45 13.35 2.67
N ALA A 94 0.60 12.34 2.86
CA ALA A 94 -0.81 12.43 2.50
C ALA A 94 -1.56 13.53 3.30
N ALA A 95 -1.19 13.74 4.56
CA ALA A 95 -1.79 14.77 5.41
C ALA A 95 -1.27 16.19 5.11
N PHE A 96 0.03 16.33 4.84
CA PHE A 96 0.67 17.65 4.86
C PHE A 96 1.32 18.09 3.55
N HIS A 97 1.64 17.15 2.66
CA HIS A 97 2.44 17.40 1.46
C HIS A 97 1.77 16.96 0.14
N ASP A 98 0.49 16.57 0.16
CA ASP A 98 -0.25 16.36 -1.09
C ASP A 98 -0.48 17.72 -1.78
N PRO A 99 0.13 17.98 -2.95
CA PRO A 99 0.13 19.31 -3.56
C PRO A 99 -1.26 19.78 -4.03
N ARG A 100 -2.26 18.90 -4.00
CA ARG A 100 -3.64 19.21 -4.37
C ARG A 100 -4.44 19.82 -3.21
N PHE A 101 -3.96 19.71 -1.98
CA PHE A 101 -4.70 20.08 -0.78
C PHE A 101 -3.85 20.94 0.16
N SER A 102 -4.51 21.75 0.99
CA SER A 102 -3.81 22.40 2.10
C SER A 102 -3.47 21.38 3.19
N PRO A 103 -2.39 21.60 3.97
CA PRO A 103 -2.05 20.72 5.09
C PRO A 103 -3.23 20.51 6.03
N LEU A 104 -3.44 19.27 6.47
CA LEU A 104 -4.48 18.88 7.43
C LEU A 104 -4.30 19.66 8.74
N GLN A 105 -5.41 20.13 9.31
CA GLN A 105 -5.44 20.81 10.61
C GLN A 105 -5.80 19.84 11.74
N ALA A 106 -5.55 20.25 12.98
CA ALA A 106 -5.77 19.40 14.14
C ALA A 106 -7.26 19.08 14.34
N ASP A 107 -8.15 20.04 14.19
CA ASP A 107 -9.61 19.87 14.31
C ASP A 107 -10.22 18.99 13.21
N GLU A 108 -9.56 18.87 12.05
CA GLU A 108 -9.98 18.01 10.94
C GLU A 108 -9.73 16.51 11.17
N LEU A 109 -8.83 16.14 12.09
CA LEU A 109 -8.33 14.76 12.19
C LEU A 109 -9.42 13.75 12.60
N ASP A 110 -10.33 14.16 13.47
CA ASP A 110 -11.34 13.27 14.05
C ASP A 110 -12.42 12.89 13.01
N GLU A 111 -12.67 13.77 12.03
CA GLU A 111 -13.58 13.55 10.90
C GLU A 111 -12.91 12.89 9.69
N THR A 112 -11.57 12.84 9.68
CA THR A 112 -10.79 12.27 8.57
C THR A 112 -10.82 10.75 8.65
N GLY A 113 -11.28 10.07 7.59
CA GLY A 113 -11.15 8.63 7.42
C GLY A 113 -9.84 8.26 6.75
N ILE A 114 -9.16 7.23 7.28
CA ILE A 114 -7.91 6.72 6.74
C ILE A 114 -8.13 5.38 6.03
N GLU A 115 -7.57 5.27 4.83
CA GLU A 115 -7.41 4.03 4.07
C GLU A 115 -5.91 3.77 3.82
N VAL A 116 -5.48 2.54 4.04
CA VAL A 116 -4.14 2.06 3.67
C VAL A 116 -4.28 0.98 2.60
N SER A 117 -3.67 1.22 1.46
CA SER A 117 -3.51 0.25 0.38
C SER A 117 -2.11 -0.36 0.46
N LEU A 118 -2.00 -1.64 0.81
CA LEU A 118 -0.75 -2.39 0.85
C LEU A 118 -0.54 -3.11 -0.50
N LEU A 119 0.60 -2.87 -1.14
CA LEU A 119 0.98 -3.53 -2.38
C LEU A 119 1.67 -4.86 -2.06
N SER A 120 1.34 -5.91 -2.81
CA SER A 120 2.10 -7.16 -2.78
C SER A 120 3.50 -6.94 -3.34
N THR A 121 4.41 -7.87 -3.04
CA THR A 121 5.70 -7.95 -3.73
C THR A 121 5.50 -8.01 -5.25
N MET A 122 6.32 -7.26 -5.98
CA MET A 122 6.33 -7.25 -7.44
C MET A 122 6.75 -8.62 -7.95
N GLN A 123 5.91 -9.24 -8.76
CA GLN A 123 6.19 -10.52 -9.40
C GLN A 123 6.55 -10.27 -10.87
N PRO A 124 7.77 -10.61 -11.32
CA PRO A 124 8.10 -10.52 -12.74
C PRO A 124 7.24 -11.48 -13.55
N LEU A 125 6.73 -11.02 -14.68
CA LEU A 125 6.07 -11.88 -15.66
C LEU A 125 7.11 -12.47 -16.61
N GLN A 126 7.04 -13.79 -16.80
CA GLN A 126 7.84 -14.47 -17.81
C GLN A 126 6.98 -14.68 -19.04
N PHE A 127 7.43 -14.17 -20.19
CA PHE A 127 6.72 -14.25 -21.45
C PHE A 127 7.70 -14.30 -22.61
N ARG A 128 7.20 -14.71 -23.79
CA ARG A 128 8.01 -14.86 -25.01
C ARG A 128 7.67 -13.81 -26.07
N ASP A 129 6.47 -13.26 -25.99
CA ASP A 129 5.90 -12.29 -26.92
C ASP A 129 4.80 -11.49 -26.19
N GLU A 130 4.29 -10.43 -26.83
CA GLU A 130 3.23 -9.58 -26.26
C GLU A 130 1.98 -10.37 -25.94
N GLN A 131 1.54 -11.22 -26.86
CA GLN A 131 0.30 -11.98 -26.70
C GLN A 131 0.36 -12.91 -25.48
N HIS A 132 1.50 -13.57 -25.25
CA HIS A 132 1.74 -14.41 -24.09
C HIS A 132 1.78 -13.60 -22.79
N ALA A 133 2.31 -12.37 -22.82
CA ALA A 133 2.27 -11.49 -21.66
C ALA A 133 0.84 -11.06 -21.32
N LEU A 134 0.07 -10.62 -22.32
CA LEU A 134 -1.31 -10.17 -22.14
C LEU A 134 -2.22 -11.29 -21.62
N ALA A 135 -2.04 -12.52 -22.10
CA ALA A 135 -2.82 -13.68 -21.66
C ALA A 135 -2.63 -14.04 -20.17
N GLN A 136 -1.57 -13.55 -19.53
CA GLN A 136 -1.29 -13.80 -18.11
C GLN A 136 -1.87 -12.73 -17.17
N LEU A 137 -2.31 -11.59 -17.70
CA LEU A 137 -2.84 -10.47 -16.91
C LEU A 137 -4.27 -10.76 -16.45
N ARG A 138 -4.53 -10.49 -15.18
CA ARG A 138 -5.83 -10.66 -14.55
C ARG A 138 -6.49 -9.30 -14.37
N ALA A 139 -7.39 -8.96 -15.29
CA ALA A 139 -8.16 -7.72 -15.23
C ALA A 139 -8.91 -7.60 -13.89
N GLY A 140 -8.91 -6.40 -13.32
CA GLY A 140 -9.50 -6.10 -12.00
C GLY A 140 -8.64 -6.48 -10.80
N LEU A 141 -7.57 -7.29 -10.99
CA LEU A 141 -6.74 -7.80 -9.89
C LEU A 141 -5.30 -7.30 -9.96
N ASP A 142 -4.69 -7.32 -11.14
CA ASP A 142 -3.26 -7.03 -11.29
C ASP A 142 -3.01 -5.52 -11.45
N GLY A 143 -2.19 -4.95 -10.57
CA GLY A 143 -1.39 -3.78 -10.91
C GLY A 143 -0.24 -4.20 -11.81
N VAL A 144 0.13 -3.37 -12.77
CA VAL A 144 1.18 -3.70 -13.75
C VAL A 144 2.23 -2.60 -13.76
N VAL A 145 3.50 -2.98 -13.72
CA VAL A 145 4.64 -2.11 -13.97
C VAL A 145 5.25 -2.51 -15.31
N LEU A 146 5.54 -1.52 -16.15
CA LEU A 146 6.26 -1.70 -17.40
C LEU A 146 7.59 -0.95 -17.32
N GLU A 147 8.66 -1.62 -17.72
CA GLU A 147 10.02 -1.06 -17.81
C GLU A 147 10.65 -1.40 -19.16
N PHE A 148 11.27 -0.40 -19.79
CA PHE A 148 12.07 -0.54 -21.01
C PHE A 148 13.11 0.59 -21.11
N GLY A 149 14.39 0.30 -20.93
CA GLY A 149 15.44 1.32 -20.89
C GLY A 149 15.15 2.39 -19.83
N VAL A 150 15.02 3.65 -20.24
CA VAL A 150 14.62 4.77 -19.37
C VAL A 150 13.10 4.91 -19.19
N HIS A 151 12.31 4.18 -19.98
CA HIS A 151 10.86 4.24 -19.95
C HIS A 151 10.33 3.38 -18.82
N ARG A 152 9.49 3.99 -17.98
CA ARG A 152 8.86 3.31 -16.85
C ARG A 152 7.47 3.85 -16.60
N SER A 153 6.53 2.95 -16.37
CA SER A 153 5.17 3.32 -15.98
C SER A 153 4.51 2.24 -15.14
N THR A 154 3.41 2.59 -14.50
CA THR A 154 2.56 1.63 -13.79
C THR A 154 1.12 2.07 -13.77
N PHE A 155 0.24 1.07 -13.67
CA PHE A 155 -1.16 1.23 -13.31
C PHE A 155 -1.50 0.36 -12.10
N LEU A 156 -2.32 0.91 -11.22
CA LEU A 156 -2.93 0.19 -10.10
C LEU A 156 -4.09 -0.69 -10.59
N PRO A 157 -4.49 -1.74 -9.83
CA PRO A 157 -5.63 -2.58 -10.20
C PRO A 157 -6.93 -1.81 -10.47
N GLN A 158 -7.13 -0.67 -9.81
CA GLN A 158 -8.35 0.15 -9.95
C GLN A 158 -8.51 0.72 -11.37
N VAL A 159 -7.43 0.86 -12.14
CA VAL A 159 -7.48 1.39 -13.51
C VAL A 159 -8.25 0.45 -14.45
N TRP A 160 -8.35 -0.84 -14.11
CA TRP A 160 -9.17 -1.81 -14.85
C TRP A 160 -10.65 -1.43 -14.92
N GLU A 161 -11.17 -0.67 -13.96
CA GLU A 161 -12.57 -0.19 -13.99
C GLU A 161 -12.82 0.74 -15.19
N GLN A 162 -11.80 1.49 -15.62
CA GLN A 162 -11.88 2.41 -16.76
C GLN A 162 -11.35 1.77 -18.05
N LEU A 163 -10.44 0.80 -17.93
CA LEU A 163 -9.77 0.09 -19.02
C LEU A 163 -9.90 -1.43 -18.82
N PRO A 164 -11.11 -2.02 -18.94
CA PRO A 164 -11.33 -3.43 -18.62
C PRO A 164 -10.66 -4.37 -19.64
N GLU A 165 -10.46 -3.90 -20.87
CA GLU A 165 -9.83 -4.66 -21.95
C GLU A 165 -8.30 -4.67 -21.81
N VAL A 166 -7.72 -5.86 -21.68
CA VAL A 166 -6.27 -6.07 -21.48
C VAL A 166 -5.40 -5.39 -22.53
N HIS A 167 -5.80 -5.46 -23.81
CA HIS A 167 -5.08 -4.81 -24.90
C HIS A 167 -5.11 -3.28 -24.77
N GLY A 168 -6.28 -2.72 -24.43
CA GLY A 168 -6.45 -1.29 -24.20
C GLY A 168 -5.66 -0.80 -23.00
N PHE A 169 -5.68 -1.57 -21.91
CA PHE A 169 -4.89 -1.31 -20.71
C PHE A 169 -3.39 -1.26 -21.01
N MET A 170 -2.84 -2.27 -21.69
CA MET A 170 -1.41 -2.31 -22.04
C MET A 170 -1.03 -1.17 -23.00
N ALA A 171 -1.86 -0.87 -24.00
CA ALA A 171 -1.61 0.24 -24.91
C ALA A 171 -1.52 1.59 -24.16
N ARG A 172 -2.42 1.84 -23.20
CA ARG A 172 -2.39 3.04 -22.35
C ARG A 172 -1.21 3.05 -21.38
N LEU A 173 -0.83 1.89 -20.86
CA LEU A 173 0.35 1.76 -20.00
C LEU A 173 1.63 2.13 -20.77
N LYS A 174 1.81 1.59 -21.98
CA LYS A 174 2.91 1.97 -22.89
C LYS A 174 2.91 3.46 -23.19
N GLN A 175 1.75 4.02 -23.52
CA GLN A 175 1.61 5.46 -23.74
C GLN A 175 2.02 6.29 -22.53
N LYS A 176 1.65 5.86 -21.31
CA LYS A 176 2.05 6.51 -20.05
C LYS A 176 3.57 6.44 -19.82
N ALA A 177 4.23 5.39 -20.30
CA ALA A 177 5.70 5.28 -20.30
C ALA A 177 6.38 6.16 -21.36
N GLY A 178 5.62 6.87 -22.20
CA GLY A 178 6.15 7.62 -23.34
C GLY A 178 6.46 6.76 -24.56
N LEU A 179 5.92 5.54 -24.64
CA LEU A 179 6.10 4.61 -25.75
C LEU A 179 4.88 4.60 -26.68
N PRO A 180 5.04 4.30 -27.99
CA PRO A 180 3.92 4.08 -28.89
C PRO A 180 2.98 2.95 -28.41
N THR A 181 1.69 3.06 -28.67
CA THR A 181 0.67 2.09 -28.22
C THR A 181 0.88 0.68 -28.79
N ALA A 182 1.46 0.57 -29.99
CA ALA A 182 1.80 -0.70 -30.64
C ALA A 182 3.27 -1.13 -30.41
N PHE A 183 4.02 -0.40 -29.58
CA PHE A 183 5.43 -0.74 -29.32
C PHE A 183 5.55 -2.06 -28.57
N TRP A 184 6.51 -2.89 -28.99
CA TRP A 184 6.92 -4.08 -28.27
C TRP A 184 8.41 -4.36 -28.53
N HIS A 185 9.12 -4.81 -27.51
CA HIS A 185 10.53 -5.18 -27.60
C HIS A 185 10.84 -6.33 -26.64
N GLU A 186 11.84 -7.17 -26.97
CA GLU A 186 12.23 -8.33 -26.14
C GLU A 186 12.79 -7.94 -24.76
N GLU A 187 13.32 -6.72 -24.65
CA GLU A 187 13.84 -6.17 -23.39
C GLU A 187 12.75 -5.58 -22.49
N ILE A 188 11.49 -5.56 -22.92
CA ILE A 188 10.39 -5.14 -22.04
C ILE A 188 10.34 -6.06 -20.83
N ARG A 189 10.31 -5.46 -19.64
CA ARG A 189 10.06 -6.15 -18.39
C ARG A 189 8.70 -5.74 -17.88
N LEU A 190 7.87 -6.74 -17.57
CA LEU A 190 6.59 -6.53 -16.92
C LEU A 190 6.62 -7.16 -15.54
N TYR A 191 6.08 -6.43 -14.58
CA TYR A 191 5.84 -6.93 -13.24
C TYR A 191 4.37 -6.78 -12.91
N ARG A 192 3.82 -7.73 -12.16
CA ARG A 192 2.48 -7.64 -11.60
C ARG A 192 2.52 -7.58 -10.08
N TYR A 193 1.51 -6.97 -9.50
CA TYR A 193 1.28 -6.94 -8.06
C TYR A 193 -0.21 -6.85 -7.78
N THR A 194 -0.63 -7.16 -6.55
CA THR A 194 -2.00 -6.94 -6.08
C THR A 194 -2.01 -5.86 -5.00
N VAL A 195 -3.20 -5.35 -4.69
CA VAL A 195 -3.39 -4.36 -3.62
C VAL A 195 -4.42 -4.89 -2.63
N GLN A 196 -4.06 -4.93 -1.36
CA GLN A 196 -5.00 -5.15 -0.26
C GLN A 196 -5.35 -3.79 0.35
N LYS A 197 -6.65 -3.51 0.48
CA LYS A 197 -7.15 -2.25 1.03
C LYS A 197 -7.68 -2.46 2.43
N PHE A 198 -7.24 -1.61 3.35
CA PHE A 198 -7.73 -1.55 4.72
C PHE A 198 -8.31 -0.16 4.96
N ARG A 199 -9.51 -0.09 5.55
CA ARG A 199 -10.20 1.16 5.86
C ARG A 199 -10.52 1.20 7.34
N GLU A 200 -10.45 2.39 7.92
CA GLU A 200 -11.00 2.62 9.25
C GLU A 200 -12.51 2.33 9.28
N SER A 201 -12.91 1.50 10.24
CA SER A 201 -14.31 1.39 10.63
C SER A 201 -14.73 2.61 11.45
N GLU A 202 -15.99 3.00 11.38
CA GLU A 202 -16.52 4.15 12.13
C GLU A 202 -16.30 4.02 13.65
N SER A 203 -16.35 2.80 14.20
CA SER A 203 -16.06 2.54 15.63
C SER A 203 -14.60 2.81 16.04
N GLY A 204 -13.64 2.78 15.11
CA GLY A 204 -12.24 3.11 15.39
C GLY A 204 -11.99 4.60 15.61
N ARG A 205 -12.84 5.48 15.05
CA ARG A 205 -12.71 6.94 15.21
C ARG A 205 -13.13 7.42 16.60
N GLN A 206 -14.10 6.74 17.23
CA GLN A 206 -14.61 7.10 18.56
C GLN A 206 -13.73 6.63 19.73
N ALA A 207 -12.96 5.56 19.56
CA ALA A 207 -12.02 5.09 20.59
C ALA A 207 -10.86 6.08 20.81
N ALA A 208 -10.43 6.79 19.77
CA ALA A 208 -9.40 7.82 19.85
C ALA A 208 -9.90 9.13 20.51
N SER A 209 -11.21 9.41 20.48
CA SER A 209 -11.80 10.59 21.12
C SER A 209 -12.25 10.37 22.58
N GLY A 210 -12.22 9.12 23.07
CA GLY A 210 -12.89 8.73 24.33
C GLY A 210 -12.02 8.64 25.59
N SER A 211 -10.72 8.90 25.53
CA SER A 211 -9.81 8.63 26.67
C SER A 211 -9.65 9.78 27.68
N GLU A 212 -10.58 10.73 27.76
CA GLU A 212 -10.45 11.92 28.63
C GLU A 212 -11.59 12.12 29.66
N ALA A 213 -12.36 11.09 29.98
CA ALA A 213 -13.43 11.20 30.99
C ALA A 213 -13.51 10.00 31.94
N ALA A 214 -12.54 9.89 32.86
CA ALA A 214 -12.72 9.14 34.12
C ALA A 214 -11.63 9.48 35.16
N VAL A 215 -11.57 10.73 35.61
CA VAL A 215 -11.07 11.06 36.96
C VAL A 215 -11.96 12.16 37.52
N SER A 216 -12.97 11.76 38.29
CA SER A 216 -13.65 12.55 39.34
C SER A 216 -14.38 11.60 40.26
#